data_AF-A0A955DVL5-F1
#
_entry.id   AF-A0A955DVL5-F1
#
_cell.length_a   1.000
_cell.length_b   1.000
_cell.length_c   1.000
_cell.angle_alpha   90.00
_cell.angle_beta   90.00
_cell.angle_gamma   90.00
#
_symmetry.space_group_name_H-M   'P 1'
#
loop_
_entity.id
_entity.type
_entity.pdbx_description
1 polymer ?
#
loop_
_entity_poly.entity_id
_entity_poly.type
_entity_poly.pdbx_seq_one_letter_code
_entity_poly.pdbx_strand_id
1 'polypeptide(L)' 'EDVERAHELSRTSLQPLLFARKPIALDFRNMRVCTQSFLHALLFEAIRLSWATQTPIYVEQASPGVETGIRLVDNYARGG' A
#
# COMPACT_ATOMS: atom_id res chain seq x y z
N GLU A 1 6.44 5.69 -13.24
CA GLU A 1 5.94 4.74 -12.23
C GLU A 1 5.91 3.37 -12.89
N ASP A 2 6.45 2.36 -12.21
CA ASP A 2 6.55 1.00 -12.74
C ASP A 2 5.60 0.10 -11.95
N VAL A 3 4.52 -0.32 -12.62
CA VAL A 3 3.44 -1.11 -12.03
C VAL A 3 3.91 -2.54 -11.72
N GLU A 4 4.74 -3.12 -12.58
CA GLU A 4 5.28 -4.47 -12.37
C GLU A 4 6.20 -4.48 -11.16
N ARG A 5 7.07 -3.47 -11.05
CA ARG A 5 7.95 -3.32 -9.90
C ARG A 5 7.17 -3.06 -8.60
N ALA A 6 6.09 -2.29 -8.66
CA ALA A 6 5.22 -2.06 -7.50
C ALA A 6 4.53 -3.34 -7.02
N HIS A 7 4.05 -4.16 -7.96
CA HIS A 7 3.45 -5.45 -7.66
C HIS A 7 4.47 -6.43 -7.06
N GLU A 8 5.66 -6.49 -7.63
CA GLU A 8 6.76 -7.31 -7.11
C GLU A 8 7.17 -6.87 -5.71
N LEU A 9 7.27 -5.56 -5.46
CA LEU A 9 7.59 -5.01 -4.13
C LEU A 9 6.53 -5.40 -3.10
N SER A 10 5.24 -5.30 -3.46
CA SER A 10 4.14 -5.74 -2.60
C SER A 10 4.32 -7.21 -2.19
N ARG A 11 4.55 -8.09 -3.16
CA ARG A 11 4.65 -9.54 -2.95
C ARG A 11 5.90 -9.98 -2.22
N THR A 12 7.04 -9.39 -2.53
CA THR A 12 8.35 -9.85 -2.04
C THR A 12 8.77 -9.16 -0.75
N SER A 13 8.26 -7.95 -0.48
CA SER A 13 8.68 -7.14 0.68
C SER A 13 7.54 -6.93 1.67
N LEU A 14 6.34 -6.53 1.21
CA LEU A 14 5.26 -6.16 2.14
C LEU A 14 4.53 -7.40 2.69
N GLN A 15 4.08 -8.29 1.81
CA GLN A 15 3.29 -9.45 2.22
C GLN A 15 4.00 -10.37 3.22
N PRO A 16 5.31 -10.70 3.08
CA PRO A 16 6.01 -11.52 4.07
C PRO A 16 6.03 -10.91 5.47
N LEU A 17 6.16 -9.58 5.58
CA LEU A 17 6.12 -8.88 6.85
C LEU A 17 4.72 -8.96 7.48
N LEU A 18 3.67 -8.80 6.67
CA LEU A 18 2.29 -8.92 7.14
C LEU A 18 1.94 -10.35 7.59
N PHE A 19 2.43 -11.37 6.90
CA PHE A 19 2.30 -12.77 7.34
C PHE A 19 3.03 -13.02 8.66
N ALA A 20 4.19 -12.40 8.84
CA ALA A 20 4.95 -12.43 10.10
C ALA A 20 4.36 -11.50 11.18
N ARG A 21 3.21 -10.87 10.94
CA ARG A 21 2.54 -9.90 11.82
C ARG A 21 3.43 -8.72 12.23
N LYS A 22 4.29 -8.28 11.32
CA LYS A 22 5.16 -7.10 11.52
C LYS A 22 4.49 -5.88 10.91
N PRO A 23 4.22 -4.83 11.71
CA PRO A 23 3.76 -3.55 11.18
C PRO A 23 4.70 -3.00 10.12
N ILE A 24 4.14 -2.29 9.14
CA ILE A 24 4.88 -1.72 8.01
C ILE A 24 4.68 -0.21 8.02
N ALA A 25 5.74 0.56 7.81
CA ALA A 25 5.67 1.99 7.49
C ALA A 25 6.07 2.20 6.03
N LEU A 26 5.25 2.92 5.27
CA LEU A 26 5.48 3.28 3.87
C LEU A 26 5.74 4.78 3.78
N ASP A 27 6.97 5.15 3.42
CA ASP A 27 7.39 6.55 3.26
C ASP A 27 7.20 7.02 1.80
N PHE A 28 6.42 8.08 1.61
CA PHE A 28 6.11 8.69 0.31
C PHE A 28 6.75 10.09 0.12
N ARG A 29 7.75 10.49 0.91
CA ARG A 29 8.34 11.85 0.96
C ARG A 29 8.78 12.46 -0.38
N ASN A 30 9.09 11.62 -1.36
CA ASN A 30 9.53 12.06 -2.70
C ASN A 30 8.48 11.80 -3.80
N MET A 31 7.28 11.36 -3.43
CA MET A 31 6.20 11.05 -4.35
C MET A 31 5.17 12.18 -4.31
N ARG A 32 5.23 13.07 -5.31
CA ARG A 32 4.28 14.19 -5.42
C ARG A 32 2.91 13.74 -5.90
N VAL A 33 2.89 12.80 -6.84
CA VAL A 33 1.68 12.21 -7.42
C VAL A 33 1.99 10.74 -7.64
N CYS A 34 1.03 9.87 -7.32
CA CYS A 34 1.06 8.47 -7.70
C CYS A 34 -0.17 8.16 -8.56
N THR A 35 0.01 7.36 -9.61
CA THR A 35 -1.13 6.84 -10.38
C THR A 35 -1.94 5.83 -9.56
N GLN A 36 -3.23 5.73 -9.89
CA GLN A 36 -4.11 4.75 -9.26
C GLN A 36 -3.63 3.32 -9.51
N SER A 37 -3.13 3.01 -10.71
CA SER A 37 -2.62 1.68 -11.05
C SER A 37 -1.37 1.30 -10.24
N PHE A 38 -0.44 2.25 -10.02
CA PHE A 38 0.73 2.04 -9.17
C PHE A 38 0.32 1.76 -7.72
N LEU A 39 -0.53 2.61 -7.14
CA LEU A 39 -1.00 2.44 -5.76
C LEU A 39 -1.78 1.14 -5.58
N HIS A 40 -2.62 0.79 -6.55
CA HIS A 40 -3.36 -0.47 -6.52
C HIS A 40 -2.41 -1.67 -6.57
N ALA A 41 -1.45 -1.69 -7.50
CA ALA A 41 -0.48 -2.77 -7.61
C ALA A 41 0.37 -2.94 -6.34
N LEU A 42 0.73 -1.83 -5.67
CA LEU A 42 1.49 -1.84 -4.44
C LEU A 42 0.66 -2.27 -3.22
N LEU A 43 -0.54 -1.72 -3.07
CA LEU A 43 -1.26 -1.72 -1.79
C LEU A 43 -2.45 -2.68 -1.73
N PHE A 44 -3.11 -3.01 -2.83
CA PHE A 44 -4.40 -3.71 -2.80
C PHE A 44 -4.34 -5.03 -2.02
N GLU A 45 -3.44 -5.94 -2.39
CA GLU A 45 -3.26 -7.22 -1.67
C GLU A 45 -2.69 -7.02 -0.27
N ALA A 46 -1.78 -6.07 -0.10
CA ALA A 46 -1.18 -5.77 1.20
C ALA A 46 -2.24 -5.29 2.22
N ILE A 47 -3.18 -4.44 1.82
CA ILE A 47 -4.26 -3.95 2.68
C ILE A 47 -5.21 -5.09 3.07
N ARG A 48 -5.59 -5.93 2.11
CA ARG A 48 -6.44 -7.12 2.38
C ARG A 48 -5.76 -8.04 3.39
N LEU A 49 -4.48 -8.30 3.20
CA LEU A 49 -3.71 -9.15 4.10
C LEU A 49 -3.53 -8.51 5.48
N SER A 50 -3.25 -7.21 5.53
CA SER A 50 -3.19 -6.41 6.76
C SER A 50 -4.46 -6.54 7.59
N TRP A 51 -5.63 -6.51 6.94
CA TRP A 51 -6.91 -6.74 7.61
C TRP A 51 -7.06 -8.19 8.08
N ALA A 52 -6.71 -9.17 7.25
CA ALA A 52 -6.78 -10.59 7.63
C ALA A 52 -5.84 -10.94 8.80
N THR A 53 -4.64 -10.36 8.86
CA THR A 53 -3.64 -10.62 9.92
C THR A 53 -3.72 -9.64 11.08
N GLN A 54 -4.65 -8.67 11.04
CA GLN A 54 -4.77 -7.59 12.03
C GLN A 54 -3.44 -6.84 12.25
N THR A 55 -2.67 -6.66 11.16
CA THR A 55 -1.36 -6.01 11.19
C THR A 55 -1.44 -4.64 10.49
N PRO A 56 -1.08 -3.53 11.16
CA PRO A 56 -1.24 -2.20 10.60
C PRO A 56 -0.20 -1.87 9.53
N ILE A 57 -0.63 -1.08 8.54
CA ILE A 57 0.23 -0.39 7.57
C ILE A 57 0.11 1.11 7.85
N TYR A 58 1.22 1.76 8.15
CA TYR A 58 1.33 3.19 8.37
C TYR A 58 1.82 3.87 7.09
N VAL A 59 1.26 5.04 6.80
CA VAL A 59 1.65 5.88 5.66
C VAL A 59 2.32 7.13 6.21
N GLU A 60 3.52 7.42 5.75
CA GLU A 60 4.32 8.53 6.21
C GLU A 60 4.65 9.48 5.04
N GLN A 61 4.63 10.79 5.31
CA GLN A 61 5.11 11.83 4.40
C GLN A 61 4.47 11.80 2.99
N ALA A 62 3.24 11.32 2.88
CA ALA A 62 2.49 11.34 1.62
C ALA A 62 2.01 12.76 1.30
N SER A 63 2.12 13.15 0.03
CA SER A 63 1.48 14.38 -0.43
C SER A 63 -0.05 14.22 -0.41
N PRO A 64 -0.84 15.32 -0.33
CA PRO A 64 -2.30 15.23 -0.33
C PRO A 64 -2.89 14.45 -1.53
N GLY A 65 -2.25 14.56 -2.70
CA GLY A 65 -2.65 13.81 -3.90
C GLY A 65 -2.42 12.30 -3.76
N VAL A 66 -1.30 11.90 -3.16
CA VAL A 66 -0.98 10.50 -2.88
C VAL A 66 -1.89 9.94 -1.78
N GLU A 67 -2.13 10.70 -0.71
CA GLU A 67 -3.06 10.29 0.37
C GLU A 67 -4.47 10.00 -0.16
N THR A 68 -4.97 10.84 -1.06
CA THR A 68 -6.29 10.64 -1.68
C THR A 68 -6.32 9.32 -2.46
N GLY A 69 -5.28 9.04 -3.25
CA GLY A 69 -5.15 7.78 -3.98
C GLY A 69 -5.06 6.57 -3.05
N ILE A 70 -4.31 6.67 -1.95
CA ILE A 70 -4.20 5.59 -0.96
C ILE A 70 -5.55 5.31 -0.31
N ARG A 71 -6.30 6.34 0.10
CA ARG A 71 -7.64 6.17 0.70
C ARG A 71 -8.62 5.50 -0.26
N LEU A 72 -8.56 5.84 -1.55
CA LEU A 72 -9.40 5.18 -2.57
C LEU A 72 -9.09 3.69 -2.68
N VAL A 73 -7.81 3.31 -2.67
CA VAL A 73 -7.41 1.89 -2.72
C VAL A 73 -7.77 1.18 -1.42
N ASP A 74 -7.62 1.80 -0.26
CA ASP A 74 -7.99 1.20 1.04
C ASP A 74 -9.49 0.91 1.13
N ASN A 75 -10.34 1.89 0.77
CA ASN A 75 -11.78 1.71 0.73
C ASN A 75 -12.17 0.58 -0.24
N TYR A 76 -11.58 0.56 -1.44
CA TYR A 76 -11.86 -0.48 -2.43
C TYR A 76 -11.42 -1.87 -1.96
N ALA A 77 -10.23 -1.98 -1.36
CA ALA A 77 -9.68 -3.24 -0.87
C ALA A 77 -10.51 -3.84 0.28
N ARG A 78 -11.12 -2.99 1.12
CA ARG A 78 -11.97 -3.39 2.25
C ARG A 78 -13.41 -3.70 1.90
N GLY A 79 -13.81 -3.53 0.64
CA GLY A 79 -15.13 -3.91 0.14
C GLY A 79 -16.13 -2.76 -0.04
N GLY A 80 -15.70 -1.50 0.06
CA GLY A 80 -16.56 -0.31 -0.05
C GLY A 80 -17.26 0.04 1.25
#